data_AF-A0A238XKP1-F1
#
_entry.id   AF-A0A238XKP1-F1
#
_cell.length_a   1.000
_cell.length_b   1.000
_cell.length_c   1.000
_cell.angle_alpha   90.00
_cell.angle_beta   90.00
_cell.angle_gamma   90.00
#
_symmetry.space_group_name_H-M   'P 1'
#
loop_
_entity.id
_entity.type
_entity.pdbx_description
1 polymer ?
#
loop_
_entity_poly.entity_id
_entity_poly.type
_entity_poly.pdbx_seq_one_letter_code
_entity_poly.pdbx_strand_id
1 'polypeptide(L)'
;MGVDVAELIRDMADKVAMRCTQEVQLQDEAAKQVGEIVSNLIIEEWGGQNIYVPISLASKRAKRNAMILEEFTGDNVSELARKYNLSVQAVYRIIKKERERCMQ
;
A
#
# COMPACT_ATOMS: atom_id res chain seq x y z
N MET A 1 10.86 9.01 20.82
CA MET A 1 9.47 9.45 21.03
C MET A 1 8.61 8.42 20.31
N GLY A 2 7.98 7.51 21.06
CA GLY A 2 7.11 6.50 20.45
C GLY A 2 5.85 7.16 19.90
N VAL A 3 5.30 6.63 18.82
CA VAL A 3 4.00 7.07 18.29
C VAL A 3 2.95 6.77 19.35
N ASP A 4 2.16 7.78 19.76
CA ASP A 4 0.98 7.52 20.58
C ASP A 4 -0.06 6.82 19.69
N VAL A 5 -0.26 5.53 19.94
CA VAL A 5 -1.18 4.69 19.16
C VAL A 5 -2.61 5.21 19.29
N ALA A 6 -2.99 5.77 20.44
CA ALA A 6 -4.33 6.32 20.60
C ALA A 6 -4.51 7.59 19.75
N GLU A 7 -3.47 8.41 19.63
CA GLU A 7 -3.46 9.57 18.72
C GLU A 7 -3.52 9.12 17.25
N LEU A 8 -2.74 8.11 16.87
CA LEU A 8 -2.73 7.55 15.52
C LEU A 8 -4.12 7.02 15.11
N ILE A 9 -4.81 6.30 16.00
CA ILE A 9 -6.14 5.74 15.68
C ILE A 9 -7.20 6.83 15.56
N ARG A 10 -7.16 7.87 16.42
CA ARG A 10 -8.05 9.03 16.29
C ARG A 10 -7.82 9.76 14.97
N ASP A 11 -6.57 10.08 14.66
CA ASP A 11 -6.18 10.72 13.41
C ASP A 11 -6.56 9.87 12.18
N MET A 12 -6.50 8.54 12.28
CA MET A 12 -6.99 7.65 11.24
C MET A 12 -8.50 7.74 11.04
N ALA A 13 -9.30 7.75 12.12
CA ALA A 13 -10.76 7.89 12.04
C ALA A 13 -11.13 9.21 11.34
N ASP A 14 -10.50 10.31 11.76
CA ASP A 14 -10.72 11.64 11.18
C ASP A 14 -10.35 11.68 9.70
N LYS A 15 -9.21 11.08 9.33
CA LYS A 15 -8.73 11.01 7.94
C LYS A 15 -9.58 10.13 7.04
N VAL A 16 -10.20 9.08 7.60
CA VAL A 16 -11.16 8.24 6.87
C VAL A 16 -12.45 9.02 6.64
N ALA A 17 -13.02 9.63 7.69
CA ALA A 17 -14.21 10.46 7.59
C ALA A 17 -14.03 11.61 6.58
N MET A 18 -12.88 12.29 6.62
CA MET A 18 -12.54 13.34 5.66
C MET A 18 -12.56 12.84 4.20
N ARG A 19 -12.02 11.64 3.92
CA ARG A 19 -12.05 11.09 2.56
C ARG A 19 -13.44 10.62 2.15
N CYS A 20 -14.21 10.07 3.07
CA CYS A 20 -15.60 9.69 2.84
C CYS A 20 -16.46 10.89 2.42
N THR A 21 -16.27 12.05 3.04
CA THR A 21 -16.96 13.28 2.62
C THR A 21 -16.43 13.84 1.29
N GLN A 22 -15.11 13.85 1.08
CA GLN A 22 -14.49 14.47 -0.10
C GLN A 22 -14.60 13.63 -1.39
N GLU A 23 -14.46 12.31 -1.28
CA GLU A 23 -14.32 11.41 -2.43
C GLU A 23 -15.59 10.59 -2.67
N VAL A 24 -16.29 10.19 -1.61
CA VAL A 24 -17.50 9.36 -1.67
C VAL A 24 -18.77 10.19 -1.47
N GLN A 25 -18.64 11.47 -1.09
CA GLN A 25 -19.75 12.41 -0.87
C GLN A 25 -20.76 11.94 0.18
N LEU A 26 -20.29 11.17 1.17
CA LEU A 26 -21.11 10.83 2.33
C LEU A 26 -21.41 12.08 3.15
N GLN A 27 -22.57 12.08 3.81
CA GLN A 27 -22.88 13.07 4.82
C GLN A 27 -21.89 12.96 6.01
N ASP A 28 -21.70 14.04 6.76
CA ASP A 28 -20.66 14.18 7.79
C ASP A 28 -20.79 13.19 8.97
N GLU A 29 -22.00 13.00 9.46
CA GLU A 29 -22.37 11.99 10.46
C GLU A 29 -22.07 10.54 10.03
N ALA A 30 -22.42 10.16 8.81
CA ALA A 30 -22.18 8.84 8.25
C ALA A 30 -20.69 8.63 7.99
N ALA A 31 -19.99 9.66 7.51
CA ALA A 31 -18.56 9.63 7.33
C ALA A 31 -17.81 9.45 8.66
N LYS A 32 -18.24 10.13 9.73
CA LYS A 32 -17.69 9.95 11.09
C LYS A 32 -17.91 8.52 11.59
N GLN A 33 -19.12 7.98 11.44
CA GLN A 33 -19.41 6.59 11.80
C GLN A 33 -18.51 5.60 11.06
N VAL A 34 -18.29 5.81 9.75
CA VAL A 34 -17.37 4.98 8.97
C VAL A 34 -15.94 5.10 9.49
N GLY A 35 -15.48 6.31 9.82
CA GLY A 35 -14.17 6.52 10.43
C GLY A 35 -13.99 5.73 11.73
N GLU A 36 -14.97 5.79 12.63
CA GLU A 36 -14.97 5.03 13.89
C GLU A 36 -14.99 3.52 13.66
N ILE A 37 -15.82 3.02 12.74
CA ILE A 37 -15.90 1.59 12.40
C ILE A 37 -14.55 1.09 11.90
N VAL A 38 -13.91 1.81 10.96
CA VAL A 38 -12.61 1.42 10.41
C VAL A 38 -11.53 1.45 11.48
N SER A 39 -11.51 2.47 12.33
CA SER A 39 -10.54 2.56 13.42
C SER A 39 -10.69 1.45 14.47
N ASN A 40 -11.92 1.11 14.84
CA ASN A 40 -12.18 0.00 15.76
C ASN A 40 -11.78 -1.33 15.15
N LEU A 41 -12.11 -1.57 13.87
CA LEU A 41 -11.69 -2.76 13.15
C LEU A 41 -10.17 -2.93 13.18
N ILE A 42 -9.42 -1.84 13.00
CA ILE A 42 -7.96 -1.90 13.02
C ILE A 42 -7.42 -2.30 14.40
N ILE A 43 -8.02 -1.78 15.48
CA ILE A 43 -7.67 -2.17 16.85
C ILE A 43 -8.03 -3.64 17.11
N GLU A 44 -9.21 -4.08 16.68
CA GLU A 44 -9.72 -5.43 16.95
C GLU A 44 -8.89 -6.51 16.24
N GLU A 45 -8.56 -6.29 14.97
CA GLU A 45 -7.88 -7.28 14.14
C GLU A 45 -6.35 -7.28 14.31
N TRP A 46 -5.77 -6.11 14.58
CA TRP A 46 -4.31 -5.91 14.58
C TRP A 46 -3.75 -5.32 15.87
N GLY A 47 -4.60 -5.06 16.87
CA GLY A 47 -4.17 -4.62 18.20
C GLY A 47 -3.22 -5.61 18.86
N GLY A 48 -2.19 -5.09 19.54
CA GLY A 48 -1.17 -5.90 20.21
C GLY A 48 -0.07 -6.46 19.28
N GLN A 49 -0.20 -6.28 17.97
CA GLN A 49 0.85 -6.65 17.00
C GLN A 49 1.87 -5.52 16.82
N ASN A 50 3.11 -5.85 16.47
CA ASN A 50 4.13 -4.86 16.09
C ASN A 50 4.09 -4.63 14.57
N ILE A 51 3.49 -3.53 14.12
CA ILE A 51 3.19 -3.28 12.71
C ILE A 51 4.13 -2.25 12.06
N TYR A 52 4.82 -2.76 11.03
CA TYR A 52 5.64 -2.12 10.01
C TYR A 52 4.92 -1.22 8.97
N VAL A 53 4.80 0.12 9.10
CA VAL A 53 4.28 0.97 7.98
C VAL A 53 5.40 1.76 7.26
N PRO A 54 5.82 1.36 6.05
CA PRO A 54 6.90 2.04 5.32
C PRO A 54 6.45 3.34 4.63
N ILE A 55 7.24 4.41 4.78
CA ILE A 55 6.93 5.80 4.37
C ILE A 55 6.72 6.01 2.85
N SER A 56 7.35 5.25 1.95
CA SER A 56 7.37 5.65 0.52
C SER A 56 7.45 4.52 -0.53
N LEU A 57 7.23 3.25 -0.18
CA LEU A 57 7.77 2.15 -1.00
C LEU A 57 6.84 1.03 -1.46
N ALA A 58 5.68 0.81 -0.83
CA ALA A 58 4.88 -0.36 -1.21
C ALA A 58 4.03 -0.12 -2.46
N SER A 59 3.15 0.90 -2.51
CA SER A 59 2.13 0.94 -3.55
C SER A 59 2.67 1.23 -4.97
N LYS A 60 3.45 2.30 -5.17
CA LYS A 60 3.97 2.64 -6.51
C LYS A 60 5.03 1.67 -7.01
N ARG A 61 5.93 1.20 -6.15
CA ARG A 61 6.98 0.24 -6.57
C ARG A 61 6.43 -1.17 -6.71
N ALA A 62 5.53 -1.63 -5.86
CA ALA A 62 4.88 -2.93 -6.04
C ALA A 62 3.99 -2.93 -7.29
N LYS A 63 3.21 -1.86 -7.53
CA LYS A 63 2.43 -1.73 -8.78
C LYS A 63 3.34 -1.77 -10.01
N ARG A 64 4.42 -0.98 -10.02
CA ARG A 64 5.41 -1.02 -11.11
C ARG A 64 6.05 -2.40 -11.27
N ASN A 65 6.43 -3.05 -10.17
CA ASN A 65 7.08 -4.35 -10.21
C ASN A 65 6.13 -5.45 -10.72
N ALA A 66 4.86 -5.42 -10.31
CA ALA A 66 3.82 -6.30 -10.83
C ALA A 66 3.62 -6.10 -12.34
N MET A 67 3.56 -4.85 -12.82
CA MET A 67 3.50 -4.53 -14.25
C MET A 67 4.73 -5.02 -15.01
N ILE A 68 5.93 -4.91 -14.42
CA ILE A 68 7.17 -5.44 -15.02
C ILE A 68 7.10 -6.96 -15.19
N LEU A 69 6.51 -7.69 -14.23
CA LEU A 69 6.34 -9.14 -14.35
C LEU A 69 5.27 -9.51 -15.39
N GLU A 70 4.16 -8.78 -15.44
CA GLU A 70 3.06 -8.98 -16.39
C GLU A 70 3.52 -8.78 -17.85
N GLU A 71 4.34 -7.76 -18.09
CA GLU A 71 4.87 -7.44 -19.42
C GLU A 71 6.10 -8.29 -19.83
N PHE A 72 6.61 -9.13 -18.94
CA PHE A 72 7.82 -9.90 -19.20
C PHE A 72 7.56 -11.09 -20.13
N THR A 73 8.17 -11.07 -21.32
CA THR A 73 8.00 -12.13 -22.34
C THR A 73 9.07 -13.23 -22.28
N GLY A 74 10.14 -13.03 -21.50
CA GLY A 74 11.26 -13.97 -21.38
C GLY A 74 12.60 -13.38 -21.83
N ASP A 75 12.58 -12.52 -22.85
CA ASP A 75 13.76 -11.97 -23.52
C ASP A 75 13.76 -10.42 -23.62
N ASN A 76 12.65 -9.75 -23.29
CA ASN A 76 12.48 -8.31 -23.37
C ASN A 76 13.04 -7.49 -22.17
N VAL A 77 13.96 -8.04 -21.38
CA VAL A 77 14.48 -7.38 -20.15
C VAL A 77 15.11 -6.01 -20.44
N SER A 78 15.84 -5.89 -21.56
CA SER A 78 16.47 -4.64 -21.99
C SER A 78 15.44 -3.56 -22.35
N GLU A 79 14.29 -3.95 -22.89
CA GLU A 79 13.19 -3.03 -23.24
C GLU A 79 12.47 -2.55 -21.98
N LEU A 80 12.18 -3.47 -21.06
CA LEU A 80 11.58 -3.14 -19.75
C LEU A 80 12.48 -2.21 -18.93
N ALA A 81 13.80 -2.44 -18.96
CA ALA A 81 14.77 -1.57 -18.30
C ALA A 81 14.68 -0.13 -18.81
N ARG A 82 14.57 0.07 -20.13
CA ARG A 82 14.38 1.40 -20.73
C ARG A 82 13.01 1.98 -20.38
N LYS A 83 11.93 1.21 -20.54
CA LYS A 83 10.55 1.64 -20.29
C LYS A 83 10.34 2.16 -18.86
N TYR A 84 10.93 1.47 -17.88
CA TYR A 84 10.76 1.78 -16.47
C TYR A 84 11.90 2.61 -15.87
N ASN A 85 12.86 3.05 -16.68
CA ASN A 85 14.06 3.77 -16.27
C ASN A 85 14.83 3.04 -15.13
N LEU A 86 15.12 1.77 -15.38
CA LEU A 86 15.81 0.86 -14.46
C LEU A 86 17.07 0.28 -15.11
N SER A 87 17.99 -0.22 -14.29
CA SER A 87 19.06 -1.07 -14.80
C SER A 87 18.52 -2.46 -15.14
N VAL A 88 19.13 -3.11 -16.13
CA VAL A 88 18.81 -4.51 -16.51
C VAL A 88 18.87 -5.44 -15.30
N GLN A 89 19.87 -5.26 -14.44
CA GLN A 89 20.03 -6.02 -13.19
C GLN A 89 18.88 -5.80 -12.19
N ALA A 90 18.32 -4.58 -12.14
CA ALA A 90 17.16 -4.30 -11.29
C ALA A 90 15.90 -5.02 -11.79
N VAL A 91 15.70 -5.08 -13.12
CA VAL A 91 14.57 -5.79 -13.74
C VAL A 91 14.65 -7.29 -13.45
N TYR A 92 15.81 -7.92 -13.62
CA TYR A 92 16.01 -9.34 -13.24
C TYR A 92 15.67 -9.60 -11.77
N ARG A 93 16.11 -8.71 -10.87
CA ARG A 93 15.84 -8.84 -9.42
C ARG A 93 14.35 -8.70 -9.11
N ILE A 94 13.66 -7.81 -9.81
CA ILE A 94 12.21 -7.61 -9.68
C ILE A 94 11.47 -8.87 -10.13
N ILE A 95 11.75 -9.38 -11.33
CA ILE A 95 11.11 -10.60 -11.86
C ILE A 95 11.31 -11.78 -10.91
N LYS A 96 12.54 -11.97 -10.39
CA LYS A 96 12.83 -13.04 -9.42
C LYS A 96 11.97 -12.91 -8.16
N LYS A 97 11.93 -11.72 -7.56
CA LYS A 97 11.18 -11.47 -6.31
C LYS A 97 9.67 -11.61 -6.48
N GLU A 98 9.12 -11.16 -7.60
CA GLU A 98 7.67 -11.28 -7.84
C GLU A 98 7.26 -12.73 -8.12
N ARG A 99 8.11 -13.54 -8.78
CA ARG A 99 7.89 -14.98 -8.93
C ARG A 99 7.87 -15.72 -7.59
N GLU A 100 8.80 -15.39 -6.69
CA GLU A 100 8.85 -15.94 -5.33
C GLU A 100 7.56 -15.60 -4.56
N ARG A 101 7.04 -14.38 -4.73
CA ARG A 101 5.78 -13.94 -4.11
C ARG A 101 4.54 -14.68 -4.61
N CYS A 102 4.44 -15.00 -5.90
CA CYS A 102 3.30 -15.74 -6.46
C CYS A 102 3.28 -17.24 -6.09
N MET A 103 4.38 -17.77 -5.57
CA MET A 103 4.51 -19.17 -5.16
C MET A 103 4.31 -19.39 -3.64
N GLN A 104 3.94 -18.34 -2.89
CA GLN A 104 3.68 -18.38 -1.44
C GLN A 104 2.20 -18.28 -1.11
#